data_AF-A0AA88WC64-F1
#
_entry.id   AF-A0AA88WC64-F1
#
_cell.length_a   1.000
_cell.length_b   1.000
_cell.length_c   1.000
_cell.angle_alpha   90.00
_cell.angle_beta   90.00
_cell.angle_gamma   90.00
#
_symmetry.space_group_name_H-M   'P 1'
#
loop_
_entity.id
_entity.type
_entity.pdbx_description
1 polymer ?
#
loop_
_entity_poly.entity_id
_entity_poly.type
_entity_poly.pdbx_seq_one_letter_code
_entity_poly.pdbx_strand_id
1 'polypeptide(L)'
;MEDEYSDDERRNPRYKRHEESYYKAQSTRNSYLNTGGNRAKHYSNAPIIVGRPFVEEVDLFLIPPNFKMPPCESYDGTGDPMEHLARFTSGMSLHLVPDQIMCRTFPVMLKGAAHVWFQHLAPRSISCWAQLAESFRSNFLTSHVQRKNSSALFHIVQGLKESLKSYYARFNSEKLLIDT
;
A
#
# COMPACT_ATOMS: atom_id res chain seq x y z
N MET A 1 14.94 -16.25 1.64
CA MET A 1 14.07 -16.97 0.69
C MET A 1 13.49 -15.89 -0.18
N GLU A 2 14.07 -15.74 -1.37
CA GLU A 2 13.53 -14.84 -2.40
C GLU A 2 12.30 -15.55 -2.97
N ASP A 3 11.13 -14.93 -2.86
CA ASP A 3 9.91 -15.45 -3.47
C ASP A 3 10.04 -15.28 -4.99
N GLU A 4 10.54 -16.32 -5.66
CA GLU A 4 10.49 -16.46 -7.11
C GLU A 4 9.02 -16.47 -7.55
N TYR A 5 8.57 -15.32 -8.05
CA TYR A 5 7.33 -15.19 -8.82
C TYR A 5 7.44 -16.13 -10.03
N SER A 6 6.61 -17.18 -10.07
CA SER A 6 6.68 -18.25 -11.08
C SER A 6 6.72 -17.69 -12.50
N ASP A 7 7.83 -17.96 -13.20
CA ASP A 7 8.12 -17.54 -14.58
C ASP A 7 7.10 -18.05 -15.63
N ASP A 8 6.20 -18.94 -15.20
CA ASP A 8 5.19 -19.59 -16.04
C ASP A 8 3.96 -18.71 -16.31
N GLU A 9 3.58 -17.83 -15.36
CA GLU A 9 2.45 -16.91 -15.57
C GLU A 9 2.76 -15.82 -16.61
N ARG A 10 4.00 -15.32 -16.66
CA ARG A 10 4.43 -14.30 -17.65
C ARG A 10 4.33 -14.77 -19.10
N ARG A 11 4.27 -16.09 -19.32
CA ARG A 11 4.23 -16.70 -20.65
C ARG A 11 2.81 -16.93 -21.19
N ASN A 12 1.77 -16.75 -20.38
CA ASN A 12 0.39 -16.96 -20.82
C ASN A 12 -0.13 -15.77 -21.66
N PRO A 13 -0.58 -16.01 -22.92
CA PRO A 13 -0.96 -14.96 -23.87
C PRO A 13 -2.11 -14.04 -23.42
N ARG A 14 -2.98 -14.52 -22.51
CA ARG A 14 -4.07 -13.70 -21.97
C ARG A 14 -3.56 -12.61 -21.03
N TYR A 15 -2.53 -12.90 -20.24
CA TYR A 15 -1.95 -11.94 -19.32
C TYR A 15 -1.20 -10.83 -20.05
N LYS A 16 -0.38 -11.21 -21.03
CA LYS A 16 0.33 -10.26 -21.90
C LYS A 16 -0.63 -9.28 -22.58
N ARG A 17 -1.78 -9.76 -23.05
CA ARG A 17 -2.81 -8.91 -23.70
C ARG A 17 -3.44 -7.89 -22.74
N HIS A 18 -3.64 -8.25 -21.47
CA HIS A 18 -4.24 -7.34 -20.49
C HIS A 18 -3.24 -6.27 -20.05
N GLU A 19 -1.99 -6.65 -19.76
CA GLU A 19 -0.91 -5.72 -19.43
C GLU A 19 -0.64 -4.74 -20.60
N GLU A 20 -0.49 -5.25 -21.83
CA GLU A 20 -0.34 -4.44 -23.05
C GLU A 20 -1.49 -3.45 -23.24
N SER A 21 -2.70 -3.76 -22.74
CA SER A 21 -3.85 -2.87 -22.87
C SER A 21 -3.68 -1.57 -22.06
N TYR A 22 -3.06 -1.62 -20.87
CA TYR A 22 -2.77 -0.44 -20.06
C TYR A 22 -1.77 0.48 -20.77
N TYR A 23 -0.65 -0.09 -21.22
CA TYR A 23 0.40 0.66 -21.92
C TYR A 23 -0.09 1.18 -23.28
N LYS A 24 -0.93 0.42 -24.00
CA LYS A 24 -1.55 0.89 -25.26
C LYS A 24 -2.55 2.01 -25.03
N ALA A 25 -3.37 1.94 -23.99
CA ALA A 25 -4.30 3.01 -23.63
C ALA A 25 -3.54 4.31 -23.31
N GLN A 26 -2.41 4.19 -22.62
CA GLN A 26 -1.53 5.32 -22.30
C GLN A 26 -0.88 5.91 -23.56
N SER A 27 -0.33 5.08 -24.44
CA SER A 27 0.29 5.52 -25.71
C SER A 27 -0.71 6.20 -26.65
N THR A 28 -1.91 5.61 -26.80
CA THR A 28 -3.00 6.16 -27.62
C THR A 28 -3.39 7.55 -27.14
N ARG A 29 -3.55 7.72 -25.82
CA ARG A 29 -3.92 9.01 -25.23
C ARG A 29 -2.79 10.05 -25.29
N ASN A 30 -1.54 9.65 -25.07
CA ASN A 30 -0.38 10.54 -25.21
C ASN A 30 -0.23 11.04 -26.66
N SER A 31 -0.52 10.19 -27.65
CA SER A 31 -0.57 10.58 -29.07
C SER A 31 -1.61 11.68 -29.33
N TYR A 32 -2.83 11.55 -28.78
CA TYR A 32 -3.87 12.58 -28.87
C TYR A 32 -3.49 13.89 -28.15
N LEU A 33 -2.76 13.81 -27.03
CA LEU A 33 -2.27 14.99 -26.32
C LEU A 33 -1.16 15.72 -27.09
N ASN A 34 -0.32 14.99 -27.84
CA ASN A 34 0.75 15.57 -28.66
C ASN A 34 0.26 16.14 -29.99
N THR A 35 -0.87 15.66 -30.54
CA THR A 35 -1.47 16.17 -31.78
C THR A 35 -2.48 17.30 -31.56
N GLY A 36 -3.03 17.45 -30.35
CA GLY A 36 -3.89 18.55 -29.95
C GLY A 36 -3.11 19.72 -29.36
N GLY A 37 -2.66 20.65 -30.20
CA GLY A 37 -2.04 21.90 -29.77
C GLY A 37 -2.85 22.64 -28.69
N ASN A 38 -2.14 23.16 -27.69
CA ASN A 38 -2.60 24.16 -26.71
C ASN A 38 -3.54 23.71 -25.57
N ARG A 39 -3.18 22.65 -24.84
CA ARG A 39 -3.76 22.42 -23.49
C ARG A 39 -2.78 22.00 -22.38
N ALA A 40 -1.48 22.17 -22.59
CA ALA A 40 -0.47 22.10 -21.53
C ALA A 40 -0.67 23.14 -20.39
N LYS A 41 -1.63 24.07 -20.53
CA LYS A 41 -1.90 25.16 -19.58
C LYS A 41 -2.90 24.83 -18.47
N HIS A 42 -3.47 23.62 -18.43
CA HIS A 42 -4.43 23.24 -17.37
C HIS A 42 -3.83 22.36 -16.25
N TYR A 43 -2.60 21.86 -16.41
CA TYR A 43 -1.86 21.20 -15.32
C TYR A 43 -0.91 22.15 -14.57
N SER A 44 -0.66 23.35 -15.10
CA SER A 44 0.18 24.37 -14.45
C SER A 44 -0.51 25.11 -13.29
N ASN A 45 -1.81 24.88 -13.07
CA ASN A 45 -2.60 25.49 -12.00
C ASN A 45 -3.21 24.49 -11.01
N ALA A 46 -2.83 23.20 -11.07
CA ALA A 46 -2.98 22.37 -9.89
C ALA A 46 -2.06 22.96 -8.81
N PRO A 47 -2.52 23.19 -7.57
CA PRO A 47 -1.64 23.69 -6.53
C PRO A 47 -0.38 22.86 -6.54
N ILE A 48 0.78 23.52 -6.59
CA ILE A 48 2.08 22.87 -6.42
C ILE A 48 2.04 22.28 -5.02
N ILE A 49 1.59 21.04 -4.89
CA ILE A 49 1.72 20.31 -3.64
C ILE A 49 3.21 19.98 -3.56
N VAL A 50 3.95 20.90 -2.93
CA VAL A 50 5.24 20.62 -2.31
C VAL A 50 5.05 19.33 -1.52
N GLY A 51 5.81 18.27 -1.81
CA GLY A 51 5.68 16.99 -1.10
C GLY A 51 4.98 15.85 -1.84
N ARG A 52 4.93 15.82 -3.18
CA ARG A 52 4.48 14.60 -3.88
C ARG A 52 5.52 13.47 -3.73
N PRO A 53 5.17 12.32 -3.14
CA PRO A 53 6.13 11.25 -2.89
C PRO A 53 6.49 10.45 -4.15
N PHE A 54 5.62 10.48 -5.16
CA PHE A 54 5.83 9.75 -6.40
C PHE A 54 6.71 10.50 -7.39
N VAL A 55 7.57 9.77 -8.10
CA VAL A 55 8.25 10.28 -9.29
C VAL A 55 7.23 10.65 -10.39
N GLU A 56 7.66 11.48 -11.33
CA GLU A 56 6.76 11.99 -12.38
C GLU A 56 6.13 10.87 -13.23
N GLU A 57 6.88 9.80 -13.52
CA GLU A 57 6.37 8.65 -14.26
C GLU A 57 5.12 8.03 -13.61
N VAL A 58 5.16 7.84 -12.29
CA VAL A 58 4.03 7.29 -11.53
C VAL A 58 2.86 8.28 -11.54
N ASP A 59 3.13 9.56 -11.26
CA ASP A 59 2.11 10.62 -11.22
C ASP A 59 1.36 10.78 -12.56
N LEU A 60 2.11 10.68 -13.68
CA LEU A 60 1.59 10.82 -15.03
C LEU A 60 0.97 9.53 -15.57
N PHE A 61 1.16 8.39 -14.89
CA PHE A 61 0.56 7.13 -15.31
C PHE A 61 -0.95 7.18 -15.15
N LEU A 62 -1.66 6.99 -16.27
CA LEU A 62 -3.10 7.16 -16.30
C LEU A 62 -3.81 5.93 -15.74
N ILE A 63 -4.68 6.16 -14.76
CA ILE A 63 -5.62 5.14 -14.29
C ILE A 63 -6.79 5.10 -15.28
N PRO A 64 -7.12 3.95 -15.91
CA PRO A 64 -8.25 3.86 -16.82
C PRO A 64 -9.56 4.28 -16.13
N PRO A 65 -10.47 5.01 -16.81
CA PRO A 65 -11.69 5.51 -16.21
C PRO A 65 -12.66 4.41 -15.75
N ASN A 66 -12.51 3.21 -16.31
CA ASN A 66 -13.27 2.00 -15.95
C ASN A 66 -12.52 1.09 -14.95
N PHE A 67 -11.36 1.52 -14.45
CA PHE A 67 -10.66 0.80 -13.40
C PHE A 67 -11.53 0.77 -12.14
N LYS A 68 -11.75 -0.43 -11.61
CA LYS A 68 -12.44 -0.63 -10.34
C LYS A 68 -11.41 -1.09 -9.32
N MET A 69 -11.31 -0.36 -8.22
CA MET A 69 -10.51 -0.78 -7.08
C MET A 69 -11.03 -2.13 -6.59
N PRO A 70 -10.17 -3.15 -6.45
CA PRO A 70 -10.55 -4.37 -5.75
C PRO A 70 -11.01 -4.03 -4.32
N PRO A 71 -11.99 -4.77 -3.77
CA PRO A 71 -12.40 -4.57 -2.38
C PRO A 71 -11.21 -4.86 -1.47
N CYS A 72 -10.76 -3.84 -0.75
CA CYS A 72 -9.71 -3.95 0.25
C CYS A 72 -10.13 -3.10 1.46
N GLU A 73 -9.79 -3.54 2.66
CA GLU A 73 -10.14 -2.79 3.87
C GLU A 73 -9.15 -1.65 4.09
N SER A 74 -9.64 -0.52 4.62
CA SER A 74 -8.76 0.61 4.91
C SER A 74 -7.88 0.34 6.14
N TYR A 75 -6.59 0.66 6.05
CA TYR A 75 -5.62 0.50 7.14
C TYR A 75 -5.41 1.81 7.91
N ASP A 76 -5.58 1.78 9.24
CA ASP A 76 -5.35 2.94 10.12
C ASP A 76 -3.98 2.98 10.81
N GLY A 77 -3.21 1.89 10.73
CA GLY A 77 -1.96 1.72 11.49
C GLY A 77 -2.02 0.70 12.62
N THR A 78 -3.18 0.11 12.91
CA THR A 78 -3.35 -0.75 14.10
C THR A 78 -3.18 -2.24 13.81
N GLY A 79 -3.74 -2.73 12.70
CA GLY A 79 -3.68 -4.14 12.29
C GLY A 79 -2.31 -4.59 11.78
N ASP A 80 -2.23 -5.85 11.31
CA ASP A 80 -1.01 -6.42 10.75
C ASP A 80 -0.66 -5.75 9.40
N PRO A 81 0.47 -5.02 9.32
CA PRO A 81 0.89 -4.35 8.10
C PRO A 81 1.26 -5.32 6.96
N MET A 82 1.79 -6.50 7.27
CA MET A 82 2.17 -7.50 6.27
C MET A 82 0.95 -8.15 5.66
N GLU A 83 -0.05 -8.46 6.48
CA GLU A 83 -1.32 -9.00 6.01
C GLU A 83 -2.05 -7.99 5.11
N HIS A 84 -2.04 -6.70 5.48
CA HIS A 84 -2.61 -5.65 4.64
C HIS A 84 -1.89 -5.50 3.29
N LEU A 85 -0.56 -5.48 3.29
CA LEU A 85 0.24 -5.43 2.06
C LEU A 85 -0.03 -6.66 1.16
N ALA A 86 -0.08 -7.85 1.74
CA ALA A 86 -0.32 -9.09 1.01
C ALA A 86 -1.70 -9.10 0.36
N ARG A 87 -2.76 -8.70 1.09
CA ARG A 87 -4.12 -8.60 0.53
C ARG A 87 -4.20 -7.61 -0.62
N PHE A 88 -3.63 -6.42 -0.44
CA PHE A 88 -3.63 -5.39 -1.49
C PHE A 88 -2.85 -5.86 -2.73
N THR A 89 -1.64 -6.39 -2.54
CA THR A 89 -0.79 -6.87 -3.64
C THR A 89 -1.47 -7.99 -4.41
N SER A 90 -1.99 -9.01 -3.72
CA SER A 90 -2.70 -10.12 -4.37
C SER A 90 -3.94 -9.66 -5.14
N GLY A 91 -4.73 -8.73 -4.58
CA GLY A 91 -5.91 -8.18 -5.25
C GLY A 91 -5.56 -7.41 -6.52
N MET A 92 -4.47 -6.64 -6.50
CA MET A 92 -4.00 -5.88 -7.66
C MET A 92 -3.35 -6.77 -8.72
N SER A 93 -2.52 -7.73 -8.31
CA SER A 93 -1.86 -8.68 -9.22
C SER A 93 -2.86 -9.58 -9.94
N LEU A 94 -3.97 -9.96 -9.29
CA LEU A 94 -5.05 -10.72 -9.94
C LEU A 94 -5.63 -9.99 -11.16
N HIS A 95 -5.65 -8.66 -11.12
CA HIS A 95 -6.12 -7.80 -12.21
C HIS A 95 -4.96 -7.27 -13.08
N LEU A 96 -3.74 -7.79 -12.90
CA LEU A 96 -2.53 -7.36 -13.61
C LEU A 96 -2.38 -5.83 -13.63
N VAL A 97 -2.65 -5.21 -12.49
CA VAL A 97 -2.59 -3.77 -12.34
C VAL A 97 -1.11 -3.35 -12.34
N PRO A 98 -0.68 -2.42 -13.20
CA PRO A 98 0.69 -1.94 -13.20
C PRO A 98 1.09 -1.27 -11.89
N ASP A 99 2.37 -1.39 -11.52
CA ASP A 99 2.98 -0.80 -10.33
C ASP A 99 2.60 0.67 -10.11
N GLN A 100 2.56 1.47 -11.19
CA GLN A 100 2.24 2.89 -11.11
C GLN A 100 0.80 3.11 -10.64
N ILE A 101 -0.15 2.28 -11.10
CA ILE A 101 -1.54 2.32 -10.62
C ILE A 101 -1.61 1.81 -9.18
N MET A 102 -0.90 0.74 -8.84
CA MET A 102 -0.82 0.23 -7.45
C MET A 102 -0.33 1.31 -6.49
N CYS A 103 0.77 2.01 -6.83
CA CYS A 103 1.30 3.13 -6.06
C CYS A 103 0.27 4.23 -5.85
N ARG A 104 -0.43 4.64 -6.91
CA ARG A 104 -1.40 5.73 -6.85
C ARG A 104 -2.69 5.37 -6.12
N THR A 105 -3.03 4.09 -6.04
CA THR A 105 -4.28 3.61 -5.46
C THR A 105 -4.14 3.23 -4.00
N PHE A 106 -2.97 2.74 -3.58
CA PHE A 106 -2.72 2.36 -2.19
C PHE A 106 -3.01 3.46 -1.15
N PRO A 107 -2.66 4.75 -1.35
CA PRO A 107 -2.94 5.81 -0.38
C PRO A 107 -4.44 6.03 -0.11
N VAL A 108 -5.32 5.64 -1.04
CA VAL A 108 -6.79 5.68 -0.87
C VAL A 108 -7.25 4.67 0.18
N MET A 109 -6.47 3.60 0.38
CA MET A 109 -6.72 2.56 1.37
C MET A 109 -6.16 2.92 2.75
N LEU A 110 -5.51 4.08 2.90
CA LEU A 110 -4.93 4.49 4.18
C LEU A 110 -5.83 5.51 4.87
N LYS A 111 -5.99 5.35 6.19
CA LYS A 111 -6.68 6.29 7.08
C LYS A 111 -5.83 6.55 8.33
N GLY A 112 -6.22 7.52 9.14
CA GLY A 112 -5.58 7.79 10.43
C GLY A 112 -4.05 7.96 10.32
N ALA A 113 -3.31 7.27 11.19
CA ALA A 113 -1.85 7.37 11.28
C ALA A 113 -1.15 6.90 9.99
N ALA A 114 -1.73 5.93 9.28
CA ALA A 114 -1.19 5.46 8.00
C ALA A 114 -1.29 6.51 6.89
N HIS A 115 -2.40 7.24 6.83
CA HIS A 115 -2.54 8.34 5.87
C HIS A 115 -1.55 9.48 6.18
N VAL A 116 -1.41 9.84 7.45
CA VAL A 116 -0.45 10.86 7.90
C VAL A 116 0.99 10.45 7.55
N TRP A 117 1.38 9.20 7.80
CA TRP A 117 2.68 8.68 7.39
C TRP A 117 2.95 8.89 5.90
N PHE A 118 1.99 8.56 5.04
CA PHE A 118 2.14 8.71 3.59
C PHE A 118 2.39 10.17 3.18
N GLN A 119 1.74 11.13 3.83
CA GLN A 119 1.94 12.57 3.58
C GLN A 119 3.35 13.07 3.96
N HIS A 120 4.08 12.33 4.81
CA HIS A 120 5.44 12.67 5.26
C HIS A 120 6.53 11.95 4.47
N LEU A 121 6.17 11.16 3.45
CA LEU A 121 7.16 10.57 2.56
C LEU A 121 7.98 11.65 1.85
N ALA A 122 9.26 11.36 1.65
CA ALA A 122 10.15 12.27 0.96
C ALA A 122 9.64 12.56 -0.47
N PRO A 123 9.75 13.80 -0.95
CA PRO A 123 9.33 14.12 -2.31
C PRO A 123 10.09 13.26 -3.31
N ARG A 124 9.39 12.73 -4.32
CA ARG A 124 9.98 11.96 -5.44
C ARG A 124 10.76 10.71 -5.01
N SER A 125 10.47 10.14 -3.84
CA SER A 125 11.18 8.97 -3.32
C SER A 125 10.62 7.62 -3.80
N ILE A 126 9.42 7.60 -4.39
CA ILE A 126 8.72 6.36 -4.77
C ILE A 126 8.57 6.29 -6.30
N SER A 127 9.22 5.32 -6.92
CA SER A 127 9.14 5.04 -8.36
C SER A 127 8.39 3.77 -8.73
N CYS A 128 8.20 2.83 -7.80
CA CYS A 128 7.51 1.56 -8.05
C CYS A 128 6.83 1.02 -6.79
N TRP A 129 6.01 -0.02 -6.97
CA TRP A 129 5.24 -0.61 -5.87
C TRP A 129 6.14 -1.16 -4.77
N ALA A 130 7.22 -1.85 -5.15
CA ALA A 130 8.17 -2.46 -4.21
C ALA A 130 8.77 -1.43 -3.24
N GLN A 131 9.11 -0.22 -3.71
CA GLN A 131 9.65 0.84 -2.85
C GLN A 131 8.61 1.38 -1.87
N LEU A 132 7.35 1.53 -2.30
CA LEU A 132 6.27 1.98 -1.44
C LEU A 132 5.97 0.94 -0.35
N ALA A 133 5.86 -0.33 -0.77
CA ALA A 133 5.61 -1.45 0.13
C ALA A 133 6.72 -1.60 1.18
N GLU A 134 7.99 -1.46 0.78
CA GLU A 134 9.12 -1.52 1.70
C GLU A 134 9.11 -0.34 2.70
N SER A 135 8.84 0.87 2.22
CA SER A 135 8.72 2.05 3.07
C SER A 135 7.61 1.89 4.11
N PHE A 136 6.45 1.37 3.67
CA PHE A 136 5.33 1.07 4.55
C PHE A 136 5.68 0.00 5.59
N ARG A 137 6.28 -1.11 5.12
CA ARG A 137 6.75 -2.21 5.97
C ARG A 137 7.69 -1.69 7.05
N SER A 138 8.72 -0.95 6.69
CA SER A 138 9.70 -0.42 7.64
C SER A 138 9.06 0.43 8.74
N ASN A 139 8.09 1.28 8.38
CA ASN A 139 7.41 2.16 9.32
C ASN A 139 6.42 1.42 10.25
N PHE A 140 5.60 0.54 9.69
CA PHE A 140 4.51 -0.10 10.45
C PHE A 140 4.89 -1.44 11.08
N LEU A 141 5.84 -2.19 10.51
CA LEU A 141 6.30 -3.44 11.11
C LEU A 141 7.11 -3.17 12.37
N THR A 142 8.02 -2.20 12.34
CA THR A 142 8.80 -1.81 13.52
C THR A 142 7.89 -1.34 14.65
N SER A 143 6.91 -0.47 14.35
CA SER A 143 5.97 0.01 15.36
C SER A 143 4.99 -1.08 15.85
N HIS A 144 4.60 -2.01 14.99
CA HIS A 144 3.78 -3.17 15.37
C HIS A 144 4.53 -4.14 16.28
N VAL A 145 5.79 -4.48 15.97
CA VAL A 145 6.65 -5.32 16.81
C VAL A 145 6.94 -4.65 18.16
N GLN A 146 7.17 -3.34 18.19
CA GLN A 146 7.35 -2.62 19.46
C GLN A 146 6.08 -2.60 20.32
N ARG A 147 4.89 -2.49 19.70
CA ARG A 147 3.62 -2.61 20.43
C ARG A 147 3.38 -4.02 20.98
N LYS A 148 3.83 -5.05 20.26
CA LYS A 148 3.69 -6.46 20.62
C LYS A 148 4.91 -7.03 21.36
N ASN A 149 5.77 -6.21 21.96
CA ASN A 149 6.96 -6.75 22.63
C ASN A 149 6.59 -7.37 24.00
N SER A 150 7.40 -8.31 24.47
CA SER A 150 7.20 -8.99 25.77
C SER A 150 7.24 -8.04 26.97
N SER A 151 7.73 -6.80 26.79
CA SER A 151 7.74 -5.81 27.86
C SER A 151 6.33 -5.37 28.27
N ALA A 152 5.36 -5.46 27.37
CA ALA A 152 3.94 -5.23 27.66
C ALA A 152 3.39 -6.19 28.72
N LEU A 153 3.89 -7.43 28.79
CA LEU A 153 3.46 -8.42 29.78
C LEU A 153 3.85 -8.01 31.21
N PHE A 154 4.95 -7.27 31.41
CA PHE A 154 5.34 -6.81 32.74
C PHE A 154 4.37 -5.77 33.32
N HIS A 155 3.56 -5.14 32.47
CA HIS A 155 2.58 -4.13 32.90
C HIS A 155 1.22 -4.76 33.23
N ILE A 156 1.05 -6.06 32.96
CA ILE A 156 -0.14 -6.82 33.36
C ILE A 156 0.08 -7.36 34.78
N VAL A 157 -0.45 -6.61 35.75
CA VAL A 157 -0.43 -7.00 37.17
C VAL A 157 -1.86 -7.34 37.61
N GLN A 158 -1.99 -8.32 38.52
CA GLN A 158 -3.27 -8.64 39.13
C GLN A 158 -3.77 -7.46 39.98
N GLY A 159 -4.99 -6.99 39.72
CA GLY A 159 -5.60 -5.92 40.50
C GLY A 159 -6.00 -6.38 41.91
N LEU A 160 -6.01 -5.47 42.89
CA LEU A 160 -6.39 -5.74 44.29
C LEU A 160 -7.77 -6.40 44.48
N LYS A 161 -8.70 -6.15 43.56
CA LYS A 161 -10.06 -6.70 43.55
C LYS A 161 -10.31 -7.67 42.39
N GLU A 162 -9.26 -7.99 41.63
CA GLU A 162 -9.37 -8.87 40.48
C GLU A 162 -9.19 -10.33 40.91
N SER A 163 -10.11 -11.19 40.47
CA SER A 163 -9.95 -12.62 40.66
C SER A 163 -8.77 -13.16 39.85
N LEU A 164 -8.10 -14.19 40.37
CA LEU A 164 -6.98 -14.83 39.68
C LEU A 164 -7.37 -15.34 38.27
N LYS A 165 -8.60 -15.81 38.10
CA LYS A 165 -9.14 -16.25 36.80
C LYS A 165 -9.22 -15.11 35.78
N SER A 166 -9.69 -13.94 36.19
CA SER A 166 -9.74 -12.74 35.33
C SER A 166 -8.34 -12.28 34.93
N TYR A 167 -7.41 -12.27 35.89
CA TYR A 167 -6.01 -11.92 35.63
C TYR A 167 -5.39 -12.86 34.59
N TYR A 168 -5.51 -14.18 34.79
CA TYR A 168 -4.97 -15.17 33.85
C TYR A 168 -5.57 -15.05 32.44
N ALA A 169 -6.85 -14.72 32.33
CA ALA A 169 -7.49 -14.52 31.03
C ALA A 169 -6.84 -13.34 30.30
N ARG A 170 -6.68 -12.18 30.96
CA ARG A 170 -6.01 -11.00 30.36
C ARG A 170 -4.55 -11.28 30.00
N PHE A 171 -3.81 -11.87 30.93
CA PHE A 171 -2.40 -12.20 30.73
C PHE A 171 -2.20 -13.14 29.54
N ASN A 172 -3.00 -14.20 29.43
CA ASN A 172 -2.91 -15.15 28.32
C ASN A 172 -3.38 -14.53 27.00
N SER A 173 -4.40 -13.68 27.01
CA SER A 173 -4.81 -12.93 25.81
C SER A 173 -3.68 -12.05 25.29
N GLU A 174 -3.01 -11.29 26.16
CA GLU A 174 -1.88 -10.45 25.73
C GLU A 174 -0.70 -11.30 25.27
N LYS A 175 -0.41 -12.40 25.97
CA LYS A 175 0.66 -13.33 25.57
C LYS A 175 0.44 -13.89 24.16
N LEU A 176 -0.79 -14.27 23.82
CA LEU A 176 -1.13 -14.76 22.47
C LEU A 176 -0.92 -13.69 21.38
N LEU A 177 -1.09 -12.41 21.71
CA LEU A 177 -0.85 -11.31 20.77
C LEU A 177 0.64 -11.08 20.49
N ILE A 178 1.52 -11.56 21.38
CA ILE A 178 2.98 -11.42 21.30
C ILE A 178 3.63 -12.63 20.60
N ASP A 179 3.07 -13.84 20.81
CA ASP A 179 3.60 -15.10 20.26
C ASP A 179 3.15 -15.40 18.80
N THR A 180 2.47 -14.46 18.11
CA THR A 180 1.95 -14.59 16.73
C THR A 180 2.39 -13.44 15.84
#